data_AF-A0A9E1HGY7-F1
#
_entry.id   AF-A0A9E1HGY7-F1
#
_cell.length_a   1.000
_cell.length_b   1.000
_cell.length_c   1.000
_cell.angle_alpha   90.00
_cell.angle_beta   90.00
_cell.angle_gamma   90.00
#
_symmetry.space_group_name_H-M   'P 1'
#
loop_
_entity.id
_entity.type
_entity.pdbx_description
1 polymer ?
#
loop_
_entity_poly.entity_id
_entity_poly.type
_entity_poly.pdbx_seq_one_letter_code
_entity_poly.pdbx_strand_id
1 'polypeptide(L)'
;IELEDKNNKYQVKQINFRSTFYNDFEELYKKGYIDRKRPITYSVDAFSMTTNIRYSEYLPIGKVMQHLYRLNEYYEVNFYKGTYYKETEKLDIGPLLTNEIPIRIFPLQKDNNGDKDWVSMGMLATMNHPNDIKVNIRDVFETIPDNVTEEDF
;
A
#
# COMPACT_ATOMS: atom_id res chain seq x y z
N ILE A 1 29.10 14.39 17.46
CA ILE A 1 29.34 14.88 18.85
C ILE A 1 29.87 16.29 18.71
N GLU A 2 29.28 17.23 19.42
CA GLU A 2 29.75 18.61 19.53
C GLU A 2 30.50 18.78 20.84
N LEU A 3 31.64 19.46 20.78
CA LEU A 3 32.51 19.73 21.93
C LEU A 3 32.56 21.23 22.19
N GLU A 4 32.76 21.62 23.45
CA GLU A 4 33.08 23.00 23.84
C GLU A 4 34.42 23.05 24.59
N ASP A 5 35.16 24.15 24.43
CA ASP A 5 36.37 24.43 25.21
C ASP A 5 36.00 25.19 26.48
N LYS A 6 36.40 24.66 27.64
CA LYS A 6 36.33 25.32 28.93
C LYS A 6 37.63 25.09 29.68
N ASN A 7 38.34 26.17 30.00
CA ASN A 7 39.57 26.16 30.78
C ASN A 7 40.64 25.20 30.22
N ASN A 8 40.96 25.31 28.93
CA ASN A 8 41.97 24.46 28.26
C ASN A 8 41.61 22.96 28.29
N LYS A 9 40.33 22.62 28.41
CA LYS A 9 39.83 21.25 28.36
C LYS A 9 38.60 21.18 27.47
N TYR A 10 38.57 20.16 26.60
CA TYR A 10 37.38 19.86 25.80
C TYR A 10 36.35 19.09 26.63
N GLN A 11 35.11 19.58 26.62
CA GLN A 11 33.96 18.97 27.28
C GLN A 11 32.92 18.61 26.21
N VAL A 12 32.20 17.51 26.41
CA VAL A 12 31.12 17.12 25.51
C VAL A 12 29.96 18.10 25.71
N LYS A 13 29.69 18.90 24.67
CA LYS A 13 28.56 19.84 24.66
C LYS A 13 27.27 19.12 24.32
N GLN A 14 27.30 18.28 23.28
CA GLN A 14 26.12 17.55 22.80
C GLN A 14 26.51 16.29 22.05
N ILE A 15 25.74 15.22 22.21
CA ILE A 15 25.84 13.99 21.40
C ILE A 15 24.66 13.98 20.44
N ASN A 16 24.90 14.32 19.18
CA ASN A 16 23.91 14.20 18.11
C ASN A 16 23.78 12.73 17.70
N PHE A 17 22.68 12.09 18.07
CA PHE A 17 22.31 10.79 17.54
C PHE A 17 21.73 10.95 16.15
N ARG A 18 22.06 10.03 15.24
CA ARG A 18 21.42 9.98 13.93
C ARG A 18 19.93 9.68 14.14
N SER A 19 19.05 10.34 13.39
CA SER A 19 17.65 9.93 13.33
C SER A 19 17.59 8.45 12.94
N THR A 20 16.69 7.71 13.60
CA THR A 20 16.49 6.31 13.27
C THR A 20 15.72 6.22 11.96
N PHE A 21 15.96 5.14 11.19
CA PHE A 21 15.16 4.81 10.00
C PHE A 21 13.65 4.71 10.31
N TYR A 22 13.28 4.51 11.58
CA TYR A 22 11.90 4.43 12.02
C TYR A 22 11.08 5.68 11.65
N ASN A 23 11.66 6.87 11.74
CA ASN A 23 10.91 8.10 11.42
C ASN A 23 10.55 8.15 9.93
N ASP A 24 11.52 7.85 9.06
CA ASP A 24 11.31 7.81 7.61
C ASP A 24 10.31 6.70 7.22
N PHE A 25 10.45 5.52 7.85
CA PHE A 25 9.51 4.42 7.68
C PHE A 25 8.09 4.81 8.10
N GLU A 26 7.94 5.42 9.28
CA GLU A 26 6.65 5.79 9.84
C GLU A 26 5.96 6.85 8.98
N GLU A 27 6.73 7.81 8.47
CA GLU A 27 6.23 8.81 7.53
C GLU A 27 5.70 8.16 6.24
N LEU A 28 6.47 7.26 5.62
CA LEU A 28 6.05 6.56 4.40
C LEU A 28 4.86 5.63 4.63
N TYR A 29 4.82 4.96 5.78
CA TYR A 29 3.68 4.13 6.19
C TYR A 29 2.41 4.98 6.34
N LYS A 30 2.47 6.09 7.08
CA LYS A 30 1.34 7.02 7.26
C LYS A 30 0.88 7.67 5.95
N LYS A 31 1.79 7.83 4.98
CA LYS A 31 1.49 8.32 3.63
C LYS A 31 0.94 7.25 2.68
N GLY A 32 0.78 6.00 3.13
CA GLY A 32 0.22 4.91 2.33
C GLY A 32 1.19 4.25 1.34
N TYR A 33 2.48 4.62 1.35
CA TYR A 33 3.48 4.03 0.44
C TYR A 33 3.99 2.66 0.92
N ILE A 34 3.97 2.43 2.23
CA ILE A 34 4.38 1.15 2.83
C ILE A 34 3.13 0.41 3.30
N ASP A 35 3.05 -0.87 2.95
CA ASP A 35 2.01 -1.77 3.43
C ASP A 35 2.51 -2.69 4.56
N ARG A 36 1.56 -3.28 5.27
CA ARG A 36 1.78 -4.33 6.27
C ARG A 36 0.75 -5.42 6.08
N LYS A 37 1.13 -6.68 6.31
CA LYS A 37 0.17 -7.79 6.28
C LYS A 37 -0.78 -7.69 7.47
N ARG A 38 -2.09 -7.79 7.22
CA ARG A 38 -3.14 -7.85 8.24
C ARG A 38 -4.15 -8.94 7.90
N PRO A 39 -4.69 -9.65 8.90
CA PRO A 39 -5.80 -10.56 8.67
C PRO A 39 -7.04 -9.74 8.32
N ILE A 40 -7.68 -10.07 7.20
CA ILE A 40 -8.90 -9.41 6.74
C ILE A 40 -9.91 -10.49 6.40
N THR A 41 -11.12 -10.33 6.92
CA THR A 41 -12.26 -11.14 6.56
C THR A 41 -13.02 -10.44 5.45
N TYR A 42 -13.11 -11.08 4.29
CA TYR A 42 -13.88 -10.58 3.16
C TYR A 42 -14.84 -11.66 2.67
N SER A 43 -15.97 -11.22 2.12
CA SER A 43 -16.96 -12.11 1.53
C SER A 43 -16.70 -12.25 0.04
N VAL A 44 -16.54 -13.47 -0.43
CA VAL A 44 -16.55 -13.81 -1.85
C VAL A 44 -17.75 -14.72 -2.07
N ASP A 45 -18.72 -14.25 -2.84
CA ASP A 45 -20.02 -14.91 -3.02
C ASP A 45 -20.70 -15.22 -1.67
N ALA A 46 -21.04 -16.49 -1.42
CA ALA A 46 -21.69 -16.95 -0.20
C ALA A 46 -20.73 -17.35 0.94
N PHE A 47 -19.42 -17.22 0.75
CA PHE A 47 -18.40 -17.66 1.71
C PHE A 47 -17.60 -16.47 2.27
N SER A 48 -17.38 -16.46 3.59
CA SER A 48 -16.44 -15.53 4.23
C SER A 48 -15.06 -16.19 4.33
N MET A 49 -14.03 -15.50 3.84
CA MET A 49 -12.64 -15.96 3.92
C MET A 49 -11.83 -14.97 4.75
N THR A 50 -10.99 -15.48 5.66
CA THR A 50 -10.01 -14.67 6.41
C THR A 50 -8.62 -14.97 5.90
N THR A 51 -7.94 -13.96 5.36
CA THR A 51 -6.57 -14.11 4.84
C THR A 51 -5.69 -12.94 5.22
N ASN A 52 -4.38 -13.16 5.28
CA ASN A 52 -3.41 -12.10 5.54
C ASN A 52 -3.14 -11.33 4.24
N ILE A 53 -3.78 -10.17 4.08
CA ILE A 53 -3.66 -9.30 2.90
C ILE A 53 -2.78 -8.10 3.26
N ARG A 54 -2.07 -7.53 2.29
CA ARG A 54 -1.32 -6.30 2.50
C ARG A 54 -2.29 -5.12 2.66
N TYR A 55 -2.14 -4.35 3.73
CA TYR A 55 -2.91 -3.15 4.01
C TYR A 55 -1.97 -1.94 3.99
N SER A 56 -2.33 -0.90 3.26
CA SER A 56 -1.68 0.41 3.32
C SER A 56 -2.66 1.50 3.77
N GLU A 57 -2.13 2.55 4.40
CA GLU A 57 -2.90 3.75 4.73
C GLU A 57 -3.36 4.48 3.45
N TYR A 58 -4.20 5.50 3.61
CA TYR A 58 -4.72 6.28 2.50
C TYR A 58 -3.63 6.87 1.61
N LEU A 59 -3.76 6.63 0.31
CA LEU A 59 -3.01 7.29 -0.74
C LEU A 59 -4.01 7.92 -1.73
N PRO A 60 -3.79 9.16 -2.21
CA PRO A 60 -4.67 9.77 -3.21
C PRO A 60 -4.88 8.87 -4.43
N ILE A 61 -6.12 8.77 -4.90
CA ILE A 61 -6.51 7.79 -5.92
C ILE A 61 -5.72 7.93 -7.22
N GLY A 62 -5.34 9.15 -7.64
CA GLY A 62 -4.50 9.36 -8.83
C GLY A 62 -3.13 8.66 -8.73
N LYS A 63 -2.52 8.64 -7.54
CA LYS A 63 -1.27 7.91 -7.30
C LYS A 63 -1.46 6.40 -7.30
N VAL A 64 -2.57 5.92 -6.73
CA VAL A 64 -2.94 4.50 -6.78
C VAL A 64 -3.15 4.05 -8.23
N MET A 65 -3.86 4.84 -9.04
CA MET A 65 -4.11 4.55 -10.45
C MET A 65 -2.83 4.53 -11.27
N GLN A 66 -1.92 5.49 -11.04
CA GLN A 66 -0.58 5.45 -11.63
C GLN A 66 0.15 4.13 -11.35
N HIS A 67 0.10 3.63 -10.11
CA HIS A 67 0.68 2.33 -9.77
C HIS A 67 -0.06 1.17 -10.45
N LEU A 68 -1.39 1.21 -10.49
CA LEU A 68 -2.21 0.19 -11.16
C LEU A 68 -1.88 0.09 -12.65
N TYR A 69 -1.80 1.21 -13.37
CA TYR A 69 -1.49 1.22 -14.80
C TYR A 69 -0.11 0.67 -15.08
N ARG A 70 0.89 1.11 -14.31
CA ARG A 70 2.26 0.58 -14.41
C ARG A 70 2.34 -0.91 -14.07
N LEU A 71 1.58 -1.38 -13.09
CA LEU A 71 1.47 -2.82 -12.83
C LEU A 71 0.83 -3.53 -14.02
N ASN A 72 -0.18 -2.92 -14.65
CA ASN A 72 -0.91 -3.52 -15.76
C ASN A 72 -0.13 -3.62 -17.08
N GLU A 73 0.96 -2.86 -17.24
CA GLU A 73 1.94 -3.06 -18.31
C GLU A 73 2.54 -4.47 -18.29
N TYR A 74 2.70 -5.04 -17.09
CA TYR A 74 3.40 -6.31 -16.88
C TYR A 74 2.49 -7.43 -16.34
N TYR A 75 1.47 -7.11 -15.55
CA TYR A 75 0.62 -8.07 -14.85
C TYR A 75 -0.86 -7.84 -15.17
N GLU A 76 -1.73 -8.81 -14.92
CA GLU A 76 -3.19 -8.61 -14.94
C GLU A 76 -3.69 -8.22 -13.55
N VAL A 77 -3.78 -6.92 -13.28
CA VAL A 77 -4.22 -6.41 -11.98
C VAL A 77 -5.58 -5.72 -12.11
N ASN A 78 -6.54 -6.21 -11.34
CA ASN A 78 -7.89 -5.68 -11.28
C ASN A 78 -8.09 -4.84 -10.02
N PHE A 79 -8.87 -3.77 -10.16
CA PHE A 79 -9.21 -2.86 -9.07
C PHE A 79 -10.69 -2.96 -8.70
N TYR A 80 -10.93 -3.19 -7.41
CA TYR A 80 -12.27 -3.31 -6.83
C TYR A 80 -12.50 -2.21 -5.81
N LYS A 81 -13.76 -1.79 -5.69
CA LYS A 81 -14.24 -0.91 -4.62
C LYS A 81 -15.16 -1.70 -3.71
N GLY A 82 -15.04 -1.47 -2.42
CA GLY A 82 -15.84 -2.12 -1.39
C GLY A 82 -16.06 -1.23 -0.18
N THR A 83 -16.72 -1.80 0.81
CA THR A 83 -17.06 -1.17 2.08
C THR A 83 -16.59 -2.05 3.22
N TYR A 84 -15.74 -1.49 4.10
CA TYR A 84 -15.35 -2.14 5.34
C TYR A 84 -16.26 -1.67 6.48
N TYR A 85 -16.91 -2.60 7.16
CA TYR A 85 -17.77 -2.34 8.30
C TYR A 85 -16.99 -2.53 9.61
N LYS A 86 -16.87 -1.48 10.41
CA LYS A 86 -16.06 -1.46 11.65
C LYS A 86 -16.61 -2.40 12.71
N GLU A 87 -17.94 -2.45 12.87
CA GLU A 87 -18.59 -3.28 13.90
C GLU A 87 -18.41 -4.79 13.66
N THR A 88 -18.47 -5.21 12.40
CA THR A 88 -18.38 -6.64 12.03
C THR A 88 -16.96 -7.04 11.61
N GLU A 89 -16.07 -6.08 11.42
CA GLU A 89 -14.73 -6.24 10.86
C GLU A 89 -14.70 -6.97 9.50
N LYS A 90 -15.78 -6.81 8.72
CA LYS A 90 -15.94 -7.44 7.40
C LYS A 90 -15.75 -6.43 6.28
N LEU A 91 -14.97 -6.84 5.28
CA LEU A 91 -14.88 -6.16 3.99
C LEU A 91 -15.89 -6.77 3.02
N ASP A 92 -16.90 -5.99 2.67
CA ASP A 92 -17.82 -6.32 1.59
C ASP A 92 -17.29 -5.73 0.28
N ILE A 93 -16.95 -6.60 -0.66
CA ILE A 93 -16.36 -6.24 -1.93
C ILE A 93 -16.93 -7.17 -3.00
N GLY A 94 -17.24 -6.63 -4.18
CA GLY A 94 -17.91 -7.35 -5.26
C GLY A 94 -17.27 -8.72 -5.57
N PRO A 95 -17.99 -9.64 -6.22
CA PRO A 95 -17.48 -10.98 -6.42
C PRO A 95 -16.17 -10.92 -7.21
N LEU A 96 -15.13 -11.50 -6.61
CA LEU A 96 -13.86 -11.68 -7.31
C LEU A 96 -14.07 -12.65 -8.47
N LEU A 97 -13.29 -12.46 -9.54
CA LEU A 97 -13.27 -13.43 -10.63
C LEU A 97 -12.70 -14.75 -10.12
N THR A 98 -13.10 -15.84 -10.75
CA THR A 98 -12.60 -17.18 -10.39
C THR A 98 -11.07 -17.21 -10.48
N ASN A 99 -10.41 -17.69 -9.43
CA ASN A 99 -8.95 -17.74 -9.26
C ASN A 99 -8.25 -16.39 -9.08
N GLU A 100 -8.97 -15.30 -8.82
CA GLU A 100 -8.31 -14.09 -8.34
C GLU A 100 -7.90 -14.19 -6.88
N ILE A 101 -6.78 -13.55 -6.57
CA ILE A 101 -6.26 -13.43 -5.22
C ILE A 101 -6.08 -11.94 -4.87
N PRO A 102 -6.56 -11.50 -3.70
CA PRO A 102 -6.34 -10.13 -3.25
C PRO A 102 -4.87 -9.93 -2.86
N ILE A 103 -4.26 -8.87 -3.39
CA ILE A 103 -2.86 -8.52 -3.14
C ILE A 103 -2.77 -7.44 -2.07
N ARG A 104 -3.56 -6.37 -2.22
CA ARG A 104 -3.50 -5.19 -1.36
C ARG A 104 -4.87 -4.54 -1.21
N ILE A 105 -5.19 -4.10 0.00
CA ILE A 105 -6.34 -3.25 0.30
C ILE A 105 -5.89 -1.91 0.90
N PHE A 106 -6.70 -0.87 0.72
CA PHE A 106 -6.43 0.48 1.23
C PHE A 106 -7.71 1.30 1.31
N PRO A 107 -7.79 2.30 2.22
CA PRO A 107 -8.92 3.21 2.26
C PRO A 107 -8.92 4.16 1.06
N LEU A 108 -10.10 4.50 0.55
CA LEU A 108 -10.29 5.45 -0.56
C LEU A 108 -10.44 6.91 -0.08
N GLN A 109 -10.34 7.13 1.23
CA GLN A 109 -10.49 8.44 1.88
C GLN A 109 -9.49 8.58 3.04
N LYS A 110 -9.05 9.82 3.30
CA LYS A 110 -7.94 10.13 4.22
C LYS A 110 -8.19 9.74 5.67
N ASP A 111 -9.42 9.93 6.12
CA ASP A 111 -9.81 9.62 7.48
C ASP A 111 -10.67 8.36 7.46
N ASN A 112 -10.52 7.50 8.47
CA ASN A 112 -11.33 6.30 8.67
C ASN A 112 -12.81 6.62 8.98
N ASN A 113 -13.35 7.74 8.50
CA ASN A 113 -14.74 8.14 8.68
C ASN A 113 -15.08 8.11 10.18
N GLY A 114 -14.38 8.90 11.01
CA GLY A 114 -14.32 8.73 12.47
C GLY A 114 -15.66 8.41 13.15
N ASP A 115 -16.74 9.06 12.68
CA ASP A 115 -18.09 8.93 13.23
C ASP A 115 -19.00 7.92 12.51
N LYS A 116 -18.53 7.30 11.42
CA LYS A 116 -19.31 6.31 10.66
C LYS A 116 -18.82 4.91 10.95
N ASP A 117 -19.73 3.96 10.96
CA ASP A 117 -19.41 2.54 11.18
C ASP A 117 -18.82 1.85 9.95
N TRP A 118 -18.48 2.61 8.90
CA TRP A 118 -17.95 2.07 7.66
C TRP A 118 -16.86 2.95 7.02
N VAL A 119 -15.97 2.31 6.26
CA VAL A 119 -14.89 2.93 5.50
C VAL A 119 -14.96 2.45 4.04
N SER A 120 -14.86 3.37 3.08
CA SER A 120 -14.74 2.98 1.67
C SER A 120 -13.35 2.45 1.39
N MET A 121 -13.26 1.27 0.78
CA MET A 121 -12.02 0.54 0.56
C MET A 121 -11.80 0.27 -0.93
N GLY A 122 -10.54 0.30 -1.33
CA GLY A 122 -10.05 -0.21 -2.61
C GLY A 122 -9.32 -1.53 -2.39
N MET A 123 -9.35 -2.38 -3.41
CA MET A 123 -8.60 -3.63 -3.44
C MET A 123 -7.96 -3.84 -4.80
N LEU A 124 -6.72 -4.30 -4.79
CA LEU A 124 -6.02 -4.80 -5.96
C LEU A 124 -5.99 -6.32 -5.88
N ALA A 125 -6.42 -6.98 -6.95
CA ALA A 125 -6.37 -8.43 -7.11
C ALA A 125 -5.65 -8.79 -8.40
N THR A 126 -5.09 -10.00 -8.46
CA THR A 126 -4.46 -10.58 -9.65
C THR A 126 -4.91 -12.02 -9.81
N MET A 127 -4.77 -12.55 -11.02
CA MET A 127 -4.97 -13.97 -11.28
C MET A 127 -3.90 -14.82 -10.59
N ASN A 128 -4.32 -15.89 -9.92
CA ASN A 128 -3.42 -16.86 -9.32
C ASN A 128 -2.86 -17.80 -10.39
N HIS A 129 -1.85 -17.33 -11.13
CA HIS A 129 -1.20 -18.08 -12.21
C HIS A 129 0.34 -18.12 -12.02
N PRO A 130 1.02 -19.25 -12.30
CA PRO A 130 2.48 -19.35 -12.14
C PRO A 130 3.29 -18.47 -13.11
N ASN A 131 2.71 -18.08 -14.26
CA ASN A 131 3.25 -17.11 -15.20
C ASN A 131 2.29 -15.92 -15.29
N ASP A 132 2.39 -14.99 -14.35
CA ASP A 132 1.53 -13.80 -14.23
C ASP A 132 2.06 -12.59 -15.00
N ILE A 133 3.27 -12.69 -15.57
CA ILE A 133 3.90 -11.65 -16.39
C ILE A 133 3.44 -11.78 -17.85
N LYS A 134 2.87 -10.71 -18.41
CA LYS A 134 2.37 -10.59 -19.79
C LYS A 134 3.46 -10.43 -20.85
N VAL A 135 4.66 -10.00 -20.43
CA VAL A 135 5.77 -9.64 -21.31
C VAL A 135 6.99 -10.54 -21.08
N ASN A 136 7.96 -10.48 -21.99
CA ASN A 136 9.22 -11.18 -21.79
C ASN A 136 10.01 -10.53 -20.64
N ILE A 137 10.35 -11.32 -19.63
CA ILE A 137 11.05 -10.84 -18.42
C ILE A 137 12.38 -10.16 -18.72
N ARG A 138 13.06 -10.53 -19.82
CA ARG A 138 14.32 -9.91 -20.21
C ARG A 138 14.14 -8.44 -20.59
N ASP A 139 13.07 -8.13 -21.31
CA ASP A 139 12.75 -6.78 -21.78
C ASP A 139 12.38 -5.86 -20.60
N VAL A 140 11.83 -6.43 -19.51
CA VAL A 140 11.48 -5.73 -18.27
C VAL A 140 12.71 -5.14 -17.57
N PHE A 141 13.83 -5.87 -17.54
CA PHE A 141 15.05 -5.41 -16.88
C PHE A 141 15.89 -4.47 -17.75
N GLU A 142 15.60 -4.39 -19.05
CA GLU A 142 16.34 -3.57 -20.01
C GLU A 142 15.66 -2.22 -20.28
N THR A 143 14.43 -2.01 -19.81
CA THR A 143 13.64 -0.81 -20.11
C THR A 143 13.34 0.00 -18.85
N ILE A 144 13.67 1.30 -18.85
CA ILE A 144 13.18 2.24 -17.83
C ILE A 144 11.79 2.71 -18.31
N PRO A 145 10.70 2.40 -17.58
CA PRO A 145 9.36 2.79 -17.98
C PRO A 145 9.17 4.31 -17.88
N ASP A 146 8.36 4.84 -18.80
CA ASP A 146 8.06 6.26 -18.92
C ASP A 146 7.29 6.80 -17.71
N ASN A 147 7.34 8.11 -17.53
CA ASN A 147 6.55 8.79 -16.50
C ASN A 147 5.09 8.85 -16.94
N VAL A 148 4.20 8.22 -16.18
CA VAL A 148 2.75 8.34 -16.38
C VAL A 148 2.25 9.67 -15.80
N THR A 149 1.52 10.43 -16.59
CA THR A 149 0.97 11.76 -16.25
C THR A 149 -0.53 11.70 -16.00
N GLU A 150 -1.12 12.79 -15.48
CA GLU A 150 -2.57 12.85 -15.27
C GLU A 150 -3.40 12.80 -16.55
N GLU A 151 -2.78 13.09 -17.70
CA GLU A 151 -3.42 13.07 -19.03
C GLU A 151 -3.53 11.65 -19.61
N ASP A 152 -2.81 10.68 -19.03
CA ASP A 152 -2.87 9.27 -19.43
C ASP A 152 -4.06 8.53 -18.77
N PHE A 153 -4.93 9.24 -18.05
CA PHE A 153 -6.01 8.69 -17.21
C PHE A 153 -7.42 8.98 -17.73
#